data_AF-A0A8J4RUE5-F1
#
_entry.id   AF-A0A8J4RUE5-F1
#
_cell.length_a   1.000
_cell.length_b   1.000
_cell.length_c   1.000
_cell.angle_alpha   90.00
_cell.angle_beta   90.00
_cell.angle_gamma   90.00
#
_symmetry.space_group_name_H-M   'P 1'
#
loop_
_entity.id
_entity.type
_entity.pdbx_description
1 polymer ?
#
loop_
_entity_poly.entity_id
_entity_poly.type
_entity_poly.pdbx_seq_one_letter_code
_entity_poly.pdbx_strand_id
1 'polypeptide(L)'
;MTSLSNKPLFNQFLSSLLFFHLLLIILHFVSSSTASVSSLSFPFAHSNSKGKIVEETKEAMALLNWKTSLHNKSQSLLSSWVGTTPCNWVEINCDHSGSVTHLNLSSYGLRGTLHNLNFQSFPNLLSLNLSYNSLSGIINSNISHLSKLSLLDLSANQFIGRIPFEIGKLTSLHVIDLSVNRMTGFIPQDLGTLNSLSKLDLSSNNLMGVIPASLGNLSNLTTLYLHMNQLSGFIPQELGMLSSLTNLALSTNNLTGVIPASLGNLSNLTTLYLYMNQLSGSIPQELGMLSSLTILALSTNNLTGVIPASLGNLSNLTILYLYDNQLFGSIPQELGMLSSLTELELSTNNLTGVIPASLGNLSSLATLYLHTNQLSGFIPQEFGIVSSLSDLKLSFYNFIARIRSSETSYWTSFAGTFGYAAPEHAYTMEVSEKCDVYSFGVVTLEVIMGKHPGDLISSFLSSSFTSSSHDVLLEDVLDQRLALPTRQIAEKVVLVAKIALACLHTNPQSRPTMQHVYQKLSNWKSPFTKPLGTITLRELIDL
;
A
#
# COMPACT_ATOMS: atom_id res chain seq x y z
N MET A 1 13.86 -8.46 -37.48
CA MET A 1 14.46 -7.13 -37.65
C MET A 1 14.61 -6.49 -36.28
N THR A 2 15.84 -6.53 -35.78
CA THR A 2 16.42 -5.79 -34.63
C THR A 2 16.15 -4.28 -34.76
N SER A 3 15.96 -3.46 -33.72
CA SER A 3 16.95 -2.98 -32.74
C SER A 3 16.30 -1.77 -32.02
N LEU A 4 16.13 -1.72 -30.70
CA LEU A 4 17.08 -1.22 -29.69
C LEU A 4 17.40 0.29 -29.76
N SER A 5 17.08 0.95 -28.63
CA SER A 5 17.90 1.93 -27.88
C SER A 5 17.55 3.44 -27.93
N ASN A 6 17.13 3.93 -26.75
CA ASN A 6 17.64 5.10 -26.02
C ASN A 6 18.23 6.30 -26.81
N LYS A 7 17.70 7.50 -26.55
CA LYS A 7 18.29 8.41 -25.53
C LYS A 7 17.50 9.73 -25.34
N PRO A 8 17.47 10.25 -24.09
CA PRO A 8 17.21 11.66 -23.76
C PRO A 8 18.49 12.49 -23.98
N LEU A 9 18.36 13.78 -24.34
CA LEU A 9 19.36 14.89 -24.29
C LEU A 9 19.17 15.82 -25.50
N PHE A 10 18.10 16.61 -25.50
CA PHE A 10 18.01 17.80 -26.36
C PHE A 10 17.45 19.04 -25.64
N ASN A 11 16.87 18.88 -24.45
CA ASN A 11 16.42 20.01 -23.63
C ASN A 11 17.46 20.51 -22.60
N GLN A 12 18.73 20.16 -22.80
CA GLN A 12 19.86 20.68 -22.02
C GLN A 12 20.82 21.56 -22.85
N PHE A 13 20.28 22.24 -23.87
CA PHE A 13 21.00 23.24 -24.67
C PHE A 13 20.39 24.66 -24.62
N LEU A 14 19.31 24.86 -23.84
CA LEU A 14 18.67 26.18 -23.62
C LEU A 14 19.21 26.94 -22.39
N SER A 15 20.29 26.46 -21.77
CA SER A 15 20.90 27.07 -20.57
C SER A 15 22.13 27.95 -20.85
N SER A 16 22.45 28.29 -22.10
CA SER A 16 23.68 29.04 -22.40
C SER A 16 23.59 29.85 -23.68
N LEU A 17 22.79 30.94 -23.70
CA LEU A 17 23.07 32.12 -24.54
C LEU A 17 22.25 33.36 -24.13
N LEU A 18 22.11 33.58 -22.81
CA LEU A 18 21.49 34.78 -22.21
C LEU A 18 22.54 35.81 -21.77
N PHE A 19 23.70 35.81 -22.44
CA PHE A 19 24.79 36.74 -22.19
C PHE A 19 25.27 37.25 -23.56
N PHE A 20 25.27 38.58 -23.73
CA PHE A 20 25.66 39.32 -24.94
C PHE A 20 24.65 39.37 -26.11
N HIS A 21 23.62 40.21 -25.98
CA HIS A 21 23.19 41.18 -27.00
C HIS A 21 21.79 41.70 -26.65
N LEU A 22 21.70 42.72 -25.79
CA LEU A 22 20.69 43.80 -25.91
C LEU A 22 20.93 44.91 -24.88
N LEU A 23 22.20 45.32 -24.75
CA LEU A 23 22.54 46.63 -24.21
C LEU A 23 23.10 47.41 -25.40
N LEU A 24 22.52 48.58 -25.69
CA LEU A 24 22.74 49.49 -26.82
C LEU A 24 21.66 49.41 -27.91
N ILE A 25 21.11 50.58 -28.23
CA ILE A 25 20.02 50.85 -29.19
C ILE A 25 18.67 50.55 -28.50
N ILE A 26 17.97 51.48 -27.84
CA ILE A 26 17.59 52.81 -28.31
C ILE A 26 17.40 53.74 -27.10
N LEU A 27 18.29 54.72 -27.00
CA LEU A 27 18.04 55.99 -26.32
C LEU A 27 18.07 57.05 -27.42
N HIS A 28 17.08 57.95 -27.38
CA HIS A 28 16.90 59.22 -28.14
C HIS A 28 15.99 59.23 -29.37
N PHE A 29 14.76 59.72 -29.16
CA PHE A 29 14.15 60.92 -29.77
C PHE A 29 12.89 61.26 -28.91
N VAL A 30 13.00 62.07 -27.85
CA VAL A 30 12.80 63.54 -27.71
C VAL A 30 11.35 64.05 -27.93
N SER A 31 10.85 64.65 -26.82
CA SER A 31 9.82 65.72 -26.62
C SER A 31 8.38 65.45 -27.10
N SER A 32 7.30 65.95 -26.49
CA SER A 32 7.02 66.96 -25.46
C SER A 32 5.59 66.74 -24.96
N SER A 33 5.26 67.13 -23.71
CA SER A 33 4.03 67.90 -23.35
C SER A 33 3.83 67.94 -21.83
N THR A 34 3.71 69.16 -21.31
CA THR A 34 3.54 69.58 -19.92
C THR A 34 2.07 69.69 -19.49
N ALA A 35 1.80 69.44 -18.19
CA ALA A 35 0.76 70.03 -17.29
C ALA A 35 0.29 68.94 -16.29
N SER A 36 -0.02 69.17 -15.01
CA SER A 36 -0.02 70.33 -14.11
C SER A 36 -0.14 69.80 -12.67
N VAL A 37 0.29 70.61 -11.70
CA VAL A 37 0.23 70.35 -10.25
C VAL A 37 -1.20 70.53 -9.74
N SER A 38 -1.69 69.64 -8.87
CA SER A 38 -2.59 70.05 -7.79
C SER A 38 -2.37 69.20 -6.54
N SER A 39 -2.11 69.93 -5.46
CA SER A 39 -1.96 69.52 -4.08
C SER A 39 -3.32 69.19 -3.47
N LEU A 40 -3.48 68.00 -2.90
CA LEU A 40 -4.46 67.72 -1.86
C LEU A 40 -3.73 67.17 -0.64
N SER A 41 -3.52 68.08 0.30
CA SER A 41 -3.13 67.81 1.68
C SER A 41 -4.25 67.04 2.38
N PHE A 42 -4.01 65.76 2.68
CA PHE A 42 -4.74 65.05 3.72
C PHE A 42 -3.98 65.17 5.05
N PRO A 43 -4.69 65.32 6.18
CA PRO A 43 -4.08 65.57 7.47
C PRO A 43 -3.24 64.37 7.91
N PHE A 44 -2.04 64.68 8.41
CA PHE A 44 -1.17 63.79 9.15
C PHE A 44 -1.95 63.06 10.25
N ALA A 45 -2.29 61.80 10.01
CA ALA A 45 -2.47 60.84 11.09
C ALA A 45 -1.06 60.60 11.67
N HIS A 46 -0.81 61.11 12.87
CA HIS A 46 0.37 60.79 13.65
C HIS A 46 0.46 59.26 13.79
N SER A 47 1.34 58.61 13.03
CA SER A 47 1.68 57.22 13.26
C SER A 47 2.39 57.14 14.60
N ASN A 48 1.86 56.28 15.47
CA ASN A 48 2.39 56.08 16.82
C ASN A 48 3.70 55.28 16.75
N SER A 49 4.78 55.92 16.28
CA SER A 49 6.08 55.29 16.01
C SER A 49 6.73 54.68 17.26
N LYS A 50 6.42 55.22 18.45
CA LYS A 50 6.89 54.66 19.73
C LYS A 50 6.26 53.31 20.06
N GLY A 51 4.97 53.11 19.78
CA GLY A 51 4.29 51.83 20.04
C GLY A 51 4.77 50.72 19.09
N LYS A 52 5.00 51.07 17.82
CA LYS A 52 5.52 50.17 16.78
C LYS A 52 6.92 49.62 17.13
N ILE A 53 7.86 50.49 17.50
CA ILE A 53 9.23 50.09 17.87
C ILE A 53 9.24 49.17 19.09
N VAL A 54 8.37 49.42 20.08
CA VAL A 54 8.31 48.61 21.31
C VAL A 54 7.85 47.18 21.01
N GLU A 55 6.89 46.99 20.12
CA GLU A 55 6.36 45.66 19.81
C GLU A 55 7.31 44.84 18.92
N GLU A 56 7.90 45.46 17.88
CA GLU A 56 8.98 44.85 17.07
C GLU A 56 10.16 44.40 17.94
N THR A 57 10.52 45.21 18.95
CA THR A 57 11.63 44.89 19.86
C THR A 57 11.29 43.68 20.74
N LYS A 58 10.03 43.52 21.20
CA LYS A 58 9.62 42.36 22.01
C LYS A 58 9.64 41.06 21.22
N GLU A 59 9.12 41.07 20.00
CA GLU A 59 9.13 39.90 19.10
C GLU A 59 10.56 39.47 18.78
N ALA A 60 11.43 40.43 18.43
CA ALA A 60 12.85 40.17 18.22
C ALA A 60 13.52 39.56 19.46
N MET A 61 13.29 40.12 20.66
CA MET A 61 13.86 39.57 21.89
C MET A 61 13.38 38.15 22.16
N ALA A 62 12.10 37.84 21.95
CA ALA A 62 11.56 36.49 22.15
C ALA A 62 12.22 35.47 21.20
N LEU A 63 12.39 35.82 19.93
CA LEU A 63 13.05 34.98 18.93
C LEU A 63 14.56 34.81 19.19
N LEU A 64 15.25 35.86 19.63
CA LEU A 64 16.67 35.78 20.00
C LEU A 64 16.88 34.93 21.27
N ASN A 65 15.99 35.06 22.26
CA ASN A 65 16.00 34.20 23.45
C ASN A 65 15.76 32.73 23.07
N TRP A 66 14.87 32.47 22.12
CA TRP A 66 14.70 31.12 21.61
C TRP A 66 15.94 30.65 20.83
N LYS A 67 16.48 31.45 19.91
CA LYS A 67 17.71 31.16 19.16
C LYS A 67 18.85 30.77 20.11
N THR A 68 19.11 31.54 21.16
CA THR A 68 20.20 31.25 22.13
C THR A 68 19.99 29.96 22.92
N SER A 69 18.74 29.47 23.03
CA SER A 69 18.43 28.18 23.63
C SER A 69 18.60 26.97 22.69
N LEU A 70 18.72 27.19 21.38
CA LEU A 70 18.93 26.14 20.39
C LEU A 70 20.39 25.64 20.42
N HIS A 71 20.63 24.46 19.84
CA HIS A 71 21.96 23.92 19.69
C HIS A 71 22.88 24.84 18.85
N ASN A 72 24.18 24.93 19.16
CA ASN A 72 25.12 25.86 18.51
C ASN A 72 25.09 25.83 16.97
N LYS A 73 24.96 24.64 16.37
CA LYS A 73 24.82 24.53 14.90
C LYS A 73 23.55 25.23 14.41
N SER A 74 22.43 25.08 15.10
CA SER A 74 21.17 25.74 14.75
C SER A 74 21.26 27.26 14.94
N GLN A 75 21.97 27.72 15.97
CA GLN A 75 22.26 29.16 16.14
C GLN A 75 23.02 29.73 14.94
N SER A 76 24.00 28.98 14.40
CA SER A 76 24.78 29.40 13.23
C SER A 76 23.94 29.45 11.95
N LEU A 77 22.95 28.55 11.82
CA LEU A 77 22.00 28.55 10.69
C LEU A 77 21.09 29.78 10.72
N LEU A 78 20.77 30.28 11.91
CA LEU A 78 20.01 31.52 12.12
C LEU A 78 20.92 32.76 12.23
N SER A 79 22.08 32.78 11.56
CA SER A 79 23.05 33.87 11.69
C SER A 79 22.51 35.26 11.32
N SER A 80 21.54 35.33 10.41
CA SER A 80 20.87 36.58 10.01
C SER A 80 20.00 37.21 11.10
N TRP A 81 19.64 36.44 12.14
CA TRP A 81 18.81 36.90 13.25
C TRP A 81 19.66 37.72 14.21
N VAL A 82 19.74 39.03 13.96
CA VAL A 82 20.48 40.03 14.74
C VAL A 82 19.73 41.36 14.78
N GLY A 83 19.88 42.11 15.88
CA GLY A 83 19.24 43.42 16.05
C GLY A 83 17.83 43.34 16.63
N THR A 84 17.04 44.39 16.40
CA THR A 84 15.70 44.59 17.01
C THR A 84 14.55 44.52 16.01
N THR A 85 14.83 44.35 14.72
CA THR A 85 13.83 44.34 13.63
C THR A 85 13.76 42.95 12.99
N PRO A 86 12.85 42.08 13.47
CA PRO A 86 12.81 40.68 13.04
C PRO A 86 12.35 40.52 11.58
N CYS A 87 11.68 41.51 11.01
CA CYS A 87 11.17 41.50 9.64
C CYS A 87 12.24 41.46 8.54
N ASN A 88 13.51 41.75 8.89
CA ASN A 88 14.63 41.63 7.97
C ASN A 88 15.34 40.27 8.09
N TRP A 89 14.89 39.42 9.02
CA TRP A 89 15.50 38.13 9.25
C TRP A 89 14.99 37.11 8.25
N VAL A 90 15.86 36.14 7.97
CA VAL A 90 15.54 35.05 7.06
C VAL A 90 14.35 34.24 7.62
N GLU A 91 13.37 33.99 6.74
CA GLU A 91 12.10 33.29 6.99
C GLU A 91 11.13 33.92 8.00
N ILE A 92 11.26 35.23 8.22
CA ILE A 92 10.29 35.99 9.01
C ILE A 92 9.54 36.95 8.09
N ASN A 93 8.21 36.82 8.07
CA ASN A 93 7.35 37.78 7.40
C ASN A 93 6.58 38.58 8.44
N CYS A 94 6.52 39.89 8.23
CA CYS A 94 5.75 40.81 9.06
C CYS A 94 4.59 41.43 8.30
N ASP A 95 3.61 41.95 9.03
CA ASP A 95 2.59 42.81 8.45
C ASP A 95 3.12 44.23 8.17
N HIS A 96 2.26 45.09 7.63
CA HIS A 96 2.58 46.51 7.38
C HIS A 96 2.94 47.30 8.65
N SER A 97 2.52 46.79 9.82
CA SER A 97 2.84 47.39 11.12
C SER A 97 4.20 46.94 11.65
N GLY A 98 4.87 45.97 11.01
CA GLY A 98 6.15 45.41 11.42
C GLY A 98 6.05 44.27 12.43
N SER A 99 4.85 43.78 12.73
CA SER A 99 4.66 42.64 13.64
C SER A 99 4.76 41.31 12.89
N VAL A 100 5.43 40.33 13.49
CA VAL A 100 5.65 39.00 12.91
C VAL A 100 4.33 38.28 12.70
N THR A 101 4.08 37.89 11.44
CA THR A 101 2.87 37.15 11.03
C THR A 101 3.19 35.72 10.60
N HIS A 102 4.37 35.45 10.04
CA HIS A 102 4.76 34.12 9.62
C HIS A 102 6.19 33.82 10.08
N LEU A 103 6.37 32.66 10.69
CA LEU A 103 7.68 32.09 11.02
C LEU A 103 7.79 30.74 10.31
N ASN A 104 8.63 30.64 9.27
CA ASN A 104 8.75 29.44 8.44
C ASN A 104 10.18 28.88 8.42
N LEU A 105 10.54 28.10 9.43
CA LEU A 105 11.86 27.46 9.48
C LEU A 105 11.79 25.98 9.11
N SER A 106 10.94 25.61 8.15
CA SER A 106 10.85 24.23 7.69
C SER A 106 12.16 23.76 7.06
N SER A 107 12.60 22.54 7.38
CA SER A 107 13.82 21.93 6.82
C SER A 107 15.13 22.69 7.12
N TYR A 108 15.15 23.58 8.13
CA TYR A 108 16.33 24.36 8.50
C TYR A 108 17.38 23.58 9.30
N GLY A 109 17.13 22.32 9.67
CA GLY A 109 18.04 21.52 10.47
C GLY A 109 18.19 22.00 11.93
N LEU A 110 17.13 22.62 12.47
CA LEU A 110 17.09 23.13 13.84
C LEU A 110 17.08 21.98 14.86
N ARG A 111 17.83 22.15 15.95
CA ARG A 111 17.88 21.22 17.09
C ARG A 111 17.76 22.02 18.38
N GLY A 112 16.87 21.60 19.26
CA GLY A 112 16.57 22.29 20.52
C GLY A 112 15.15 21.98 20.99
N THR A 113 14.54 22.89 21.73
CA THR A 113 13.15 22.77 22.23
C THR A 113 12.37 24.06 21.99
N LEU A 114 11.05 24.02 22.16
CA LEU A 114 10.20 25.21 22.15
C LEU A 114 10.05 25.88 23.53
N HIS A 115 10.69 25.35 24.57
CA HIS A 115 10.45 25.78 25.95
C HIS A 115 10.71 27.29 26.17
N ASN A 116 11.75 27.84 25.51
CA ASN A 116 12.13 29.24 25.64
C ASN A 116 11.48 30.15 24.59
N LEU A 117 10.62 29.63 23.71
CA LEU A 117 9.88 30.45 22.76
C LEU A 117 8.64 31.02 23.45
N ASN A 118 8.68 32.31 23.80
CA ASN A 118 7.57 32.97 24.45
C ASN A 118 6.45 33.30 23.45
N PHE A 119 5.46 32.41 23.32
CA PHE A 119 4.32 32.59 22.42
C PHE A 119 3.49 33.86 22.67
N GLN A 120 3.46 34.37 23.92
CA GLN A 120 2.75 35.61 24.23
C GLN A 120 3.33 36.84 23.50
N SER A 121 4.59 36.77 23.06
CA SER A 121 5.24 37.85 22.33
C SER A 121 4.78 37.99 20.88
N PHE A 122 3.97 37.07 20.33
CA PHE A 122 3.57 37.08 18.92
C PHE A 122 2.04 37.17 18.74
N PRO A 123 1.42 38.32 19.09
CA PRO A 123 -0.04 38.48 19.07
C PRO A 123 -0.66 38.46 17.66
N ASN A 124 0.16 38.65 16.61
CA ASN A 124 -0.28 38.69 15.22
C ASN A 124 0.18 37.48 14.39
N LEU A 125 0.74 36.45 15.02
CA LEU A 125 1.23 35.28 14.31
C LEU A 125 0.06 34.51 13.67
N LEU A 126 0.12 34.35 12.35
CA LEU A 126 -0.84 33.63 11.53
C LEU A 126 -0.33 32.24 11.15
N SER A 127 0.99 32.09 11.00
CA SER A 127 1.61 30.83 10.58
C SER A 127 2.87 30.54 11.38
N LEU A 128 2.91 29.34 11.97
CA LEU A 128 4.08 28.76 12.62
C LEU A 128 4.42 27.45 11.92
N ASN A 129 5.44 27.47 11.08
CA ASN A 129 5.95 26.28 10.40
C ASN A 129 7.40 26.00 10.84
N LEU A 130 7.57 24.90 11.57
CA LEU A 130 8.86 24.41 12.04
C LEU A 130 9.09 22.95 11.60
N SER A 131 8.45 22.50 10.52
CA SER A 131 8.49 21.11 10.09
C SER A 131 9.86 20.64 9.59
N TYR A 132 10.07 19.32 9.53
CA TYR A 132 11.30 18.71 9.02
C TYR A 132 12.57 19.21 9.74
N ASN A 133 12.53 19.23 11.07
CA ASN A 133 13.65 19.61 11.91
C ASN A 133 13.99 18.50 12.93
N SER A 134 14.89 18.80 13.85
CA SER A 134 15.24 17.94 14.99
C SER A 134 14.86 18.62 16.32
N LEU A 135 13.74 19.35 16.34
CA LEU A 135 13.20 19.94 17.56
C LEU A 135 12.61 18.85 18.45
N SER A 136 12.76 19.00 19.76
CA SER A 136 12.41 17.99 20.77
C SER A 136 11.74 18.64 21.98
N GLY A 137 11.35 17.82 22.95
CA GLY A 137 10.64 18.29 24.14
C GLY A 137 9.13 18.35 23.92
N ILE A 138 8.43 19.09 24.79
CA ILE A 138 6.97 19.19 24.77
C ILE A 138 6.51 20.43 24.02
N ILE A 139 5.26 20.41 23.52
CA ILE A 139 4.55 21.63 23.12
C ILE A 139 3.97 22.25 24.39
N ASN A 140 4.41 23.47 24.75
CA ASN A 140 3.94 24.14 25.96
C ASN A 140 2.48 24.61 25.80
N SER A 141 1.69 24.52 26.87
CA SER A 141 0.30 24.99 26.91
C SER A 141 0.13 26.48 26.58
N ASN A 142 1.18 27.28 26.79
CA ASN A 142 1.19 28.71 26.45
C ASN A 142 1.03 28.99 24.95
N ILE A 143 1.05 27.97 24.08
CA ILE A 143 0.72 28.11 22.65
C ILE A 143 -0.67 28.73 22.43
N SER A 144 -1.58 28.61 23.40
CA SER A 144 -2.92 29.21 23.35
C SER A 144 -2.93 30.75 23.27
N HIS A 145 -1.80 31.43 23.49
CA HIS A 145 -1.71 32.89 23.32
C HIS A 145 -1.65 33.32 21.85
N LEU A 146 -1.38 32.40 20.92
CA LEU A 146 -1.35 32.67 19.48
C LEU A 146 -2.77 32.71 18.88
N SER A 147 -3.63 33.61 19.38
CA SER A 147 -5.07 33.60 19.10
C SER A 147 -5.45 33.78 17.62
N LYS A 148 -4.55 34.31 16.78
CA LYS A 148 -4.75 34.47 15.33
C LYS A 148 -4.14 33.35 14.49
N LEU A 149 -3.53 32.35 15.12
CA LEU A 149 -2.83 31.28 14.42
C LEU A 149 -3.81 30.52 13.52
N SER A 150 -3.45 30.43 12.25
CA SER A 150 -4.20 29.73 11.22
C SER A 150 -3.51 28.44 10.79
N LEU A 151 -2.18 28.44 10.76
CA LEU A 151 -1.36 27.28 10.44
C LEU A 151 -0.40 26.96 11.58
N LEU A 152 -0.50 25.74 12.10
CA LEU A 152 0.47 25.14 13.00
C LEU A 152 1.05 23.87 12.37
N ASP A 153 2.29 23.94 11.89
CA ASP A 153 3.01 22.80 11.32
C ASP A 153 4.29 22.55 12.12
N LEU A 154 4.26 21.48 12.91
CA LEU A 154 5.38 20.96 13.71
C LEU A 154 5.77 19.54 13.27
N SER A 155 5.37 19.14 12.06
CA SER A 155 5.54 17.79 11.56
C SER A 155 7.02 17.41 11.37
N ALA A 156 7.32 16.11 11.32
CA ALA A 156 8.67 15.57 11.09
C ALA A 156 9.71 16.16 12.05
N ASN A 157 9.47 15.99 13.34
CA ASN A 157 10.33 16.43 14.45
C ASN A 157 10.46 15.31 15.51
N GLN A 158 10.95 15.65 16.71
CA GLN A 158 11.12 14.75 17.84
C GLN A 158 10.30 15.19 19.06
N PHE A 159 9.15 15.86 18.85
CA PHE A 159 8.28 16.29 19.94
C PHE A 159 7.72 15.10 20.71
N ILE A 160 7.69 15.20 22.03
CA ILE A 160 7.23 14.18 22.98
C ILE A 160 6.11 14.73 23.86
N GLY A 161 5.51 13.86 24.66
CA GLY A 161 4.44 14.23 25.59
C GLY A 161 3.09 14.39 24.90
N ARG A 162 2.11 14.86 25.67
CA ARG A 162 0.72 14.99 25.20
C ARG A 162 0.52 16.20 24.30
N ILE A 163 -0.45 16.09 23.39
CA ILE A 163 -1.03 17.25 22.70
C ILE A 163 -1.71 18.14 23.76
N PRO A 164 -1.32 19.41 23.92
CA PRO A 164 -1.96 20.31 24.87
C PRO A 164 -3.42 20.55 24.49
N PHE A 165 -4.35 20.38 25.43
CA PHE A 165 -5.77 20.62 25.19
C PHE A 165 -6.05 22.12 24.93
N GLU A 166 -5.15 23.01 25.35
CA GLU A 166 -5.23 24.43 25.11
C GLU A 166 -5.13 24.82 23.62
N ILE A 167 -4.67 23.91 22.74
CA ILE A 167 -4.78 24.09 21.28
C ILE A 167 -6.25 24.26 20.85
N GLY A 168 -7.20 23.64 21.56
CA GLY A 168 -8.64 23.83 21.35
C GLY A 168 -9.15 25.25 21.58
N LYS A 169 -8.31 26.16 22.11
CA LYS A 169 -8.64 27.60 22.25
C LYS A 169 -8.29 28.43 21.01
N LEU A 170 -7.51 27.87 20.08
CA LEU A 170 -7.00 28.55 18.89
C LEU A 170 -8.02 28.46 17.74
N THR A 171 -9.18 29.10 17.92
CA THR A 171 -10.35 28.96 17.03
C THR A 171 -10.13 29.43 15.59
N SER A 172 -9.04 30.15 15.31
CA SER A 172 -8.64 30.58 13.96
C SER A 172 -7.85 29.52 13.17
N LEU A 173 -7.52 28.38 13.78
CA LEU A 173 -6.76 27.32 13.12
C LEU A 173 -7.53 26.72 11.96
N HIS A 174 -6.88 26.69 10.80
CA HIS A 174 -7.32 25.99 9.60
C HIS A 174 -6.51 24.71 9.40
N VAL A 175 -5.22 24.71 9.76
CA VAL A 175 -4.32 23.57 9.58
C VAL A 175 -3.58 23.27 10.88
N ILE A 176 -3.68 22.02 11.34
CA ILE A 176 -2.83 21.44 12.37
C ILE A 176 -2.12 20.24 11.76
N ASP A 177 -0.78 20.30 11.73
CA ASP A 177 0.07 19.19 11.34
C ASP A 177 1.10 18.93 12.45
N LEU A 178 0.87 17.85 13.21
CA LEU A 178 1.76 17.35 14.26
C LEU A 178 2.32 15.97 13.89
N SER A 179 2.21 15.58 12.62
CA SER A 179 2.57 14.25 12.14
C SER A 179 4.05 13.94 12.29
N VAL A 180 4.41 12.65 12.30
CA VAL A 180 5.81 12.20 12.31
C VAL A 180 6.58 12.80 13.49
N ASN A 181 6.09 12.53 14.70
CA ASN A 181 6.69 12.93 15.97
C ASN A 181 6.69 11.74 16.95
N ARG A 182 6.95 11.98 18.23
CA ARG A 182 6.93 10.97 19.29
C ARG A 182 5.90 11.30 20.37
N MET A 183 4.83 12.00 20.00
CA MET A 183 3.80 12.44 20.93
C MET A 183 3.05 11.25 21.51
N THR A 184 2.67 11.34 22.78
CA THR A 184 1.99 10.28 23.55
C THR A 184 0.67 10.79 24.13
N GLY A 185 -0.07 9.93 24.82
CA GLY A 185 -1.33 10.32 25.46
C GLY A 185 -2.50 10.39 24.47
N PHE A 186 -3.57 11.06 24.88
CA PHE A 186 -4.86 11.05 24.17
C PHE A 186 -4.98 12.21 23.17
N ILE A 187 -5.79 12.02 22.13
CA ILE A 187 -6.29 13.13 21.31
C ILE A 187 -7.26 13.97 22.18
N PRO A 188 -7.00 15.27 22.43
CA PRO A 188 -7.88 16.09 23.25
C PRO A 188 -9.24 16.28 22.59
N GLN A 189 -10.32 16.08 23.36
CA GLN A 189 -11.69 16.34 22.89
C GLN A 189 -11.90 17.81 22.49
N ASP A 190 -11.14 18.73 23.08
CA ASP A 190 -11.15 20.16 22.82
C ASP A 190 -10.75 20.51 21.38
N LEU A 191 -10.10 19.62 20.64
CA LEU A 191 -9.86 19.84 19.20
C LEU A 191 -11.17 19.91 18.41
N GLY A 192 -12.25 19.29 18.92
CA GLY A 192 -13.59 19.32 18.32
C GLY A 192 -14.31 20.68 18.39
N THR A 193 -13.70 21.72 18.99
CA THR A 193 -14.25 23.09 19.02
C THR A 193 -13.72 23.95 17.86
N LEU A 194 -12.74 23.47 17.10
CA LEU A 194 -12.02 24.22 16.08
C LEU A 194 -12.77 24.25 14.75
N ASN A 195 -13.93 24.90 14.71
CA ASN A 195 -14.85 24.85 13.55
C ASN A 195 -14.25 25.36 12.23
N SER A 196 -13.16 26.14 12.25
CA SER A 196 -12.43 26.59 11.05
C SER A 196 -11.43 25.57 10.51
N LEU A 197 -11.20 24.47 11.23
CA LEU A 197 -10.17 23.50 10.89
C LEU A 197 -10.55 22.73 9.62
N SER A 198 -9.67 22.76 8.62
CA SER A 198 -9.79 22.03 7.35
C SER A 198 -8.86 20.82 7.28
N LYS A 199 -7.69 20.88 7.92
CA LYS A 199 -6.75 19.75 8.00
C LYS A 199 -6.32 19.48 9.44
N LEU A 200 -6.50 18.22 9.87
CA LEU A 200 -5.93 17.67 11.10
C LEU A 200 -5.08 16.44 10.77
N ASP A 201 -3.76 16.59 10.94
CA ASP A 201 -2.81 15.48 10.77
C ASP A 201 -2.05 15.23 12.07
N LEU A 202 -2.36 14.09 12.69
CA LEU A 202 -1.73 13.58 13.90
C LEU A 202 -1.05 12.21 13.64
N SER A 203 -0.85 11.86 12.38
CA SER A 203 -0.34 10.55 11.98
C SER A 203 1.10 10.30 12.43
N SER A 204 1.51 9.03 12.47
CA SER A 204 2.89 8.64 12.79
C SER A 204 3.38 9.21 14.13
N ASN A 205 2.64 8.89 15.21
CA ASN A 205 2.95 9.25 16.59
C ASN A 205 2.71 8.03 17.51
N ASN A 206 2.80 8.23 18.83
CA ASN A 206 2.48 7.21 19.84
C ASN A 206 1.18 7.57 20.62
N LEU A 207 0.20 8.17 19.94
CA LEU A 207 -1.08 8.55 20.55
C LEU A 207 -1.90 7.31 20.88
N MET A 208 -2.61 7.34 22.01
CA MET A 208 -3.36 6.23 22.56
C MET A 208 -4.80 6.61 22.93
N GLY A 209 -5.58 5.61 23.36
CA GLY A 209 -6.99 5.77 23.73
C GLY A 209 -7.91 5.98 22.53
N VAL A 210 -9.09 6.55 22.75
CA VAL A 210 -10.16 6.58 21.74
C VAL A 210 -10.06 7.80 20.83
N ILE A 211 -10.60 7.68 19.61
CA ILE A 211 -10.89 8.83 18.75
C ILE A 211 -12.06 9.60 19.40
N PRO A 212 -11.91 10.89 19.76
CA PRO A 212 -13.00 11.65 20.38
C PRO A 212 -14.16 11.86 19.40
N ALA A 213 -15.39 11.56 19.84
CA ALA A 213 -16.59 11.83 19.05
C ALA A 213 -16.76 13.31 18.70
N SER A 214 -16.22 14.23 19.52
CA SER A 214 -16.23 15.67 19.26
C SER A 214 -15.54 16.08 17.95
N LEU A 215 -14.65 15.24 17.39
CA LEU A 215 -14.08 15.49 16.06
C LEU A 215 -15.15 15.52 14.96
N GLY A 216 -16.30 14.86 15.16
CA GLY A 216 -17.45 14.92 14.26
C GLY A 216 -18.10 16.31 14.13
N ASN A 217 -17.79 17.25 15.03
CA ASN A 217 -18.30 18.62 14.96
C ASN A 217 -17.56 19.51 13.94
N LEU A 218 -16.42 19.05 13.40
CA LEU A 218 -15.54 19.85 12.55
C LEU A 218 -16.04 19.92 11.10
N SER A 219 -17.14 20.63 10.87
CA SER A 219 -17.86 20.63 9.58
C SER A 219 -17.01 21.05 8.37
N ASN A 220 -15.95 21.83 8.56
CA ASN A 220 -15.04 22.28 7.50
C ASN A 220 -13.87 21.32 7.22
N LEU A 221 -13.76 20.23 7.99
CA LEU A 221 -12.63 19.31 7.90
C LEU A 221 -12.67 18.55 6.57
N THR A 222 -11.62 18.71 5.77
CA THR A 222 -11.41 17.99 4.50
C THR A 222 -10.47 16.81 4.69
N THR A 223 -9.51 16.92 5.61
CA THR A 223 -8.47 15.90 5.82
C THR A 223 -8.34 15.54 7.29
N LEU A 224 -8.53 14.25 7.60
CA LEU A 224 -8.32 13.68 8.94
C LEU A 224 -7.38 12.48 8.87
N TYR A 225 -6.14 12.69 9.32
CA TYR A 225 -5.11 11.66 9.34
C TYR A 225 -4.71 11.33 10.79
N LEU A 226 -5.06 10.12 11.22
CA LEU A 226 -4.75 9.56 12.54
C LEU A 226 -3.98 8.23 12.45
N HIS A 227 -3.57 7.83 11.24
CA HIS A 227 -2.90 6.56 10.96
C HIS A 227 -1.52 6.45 11.62
N MET A 228 -1.03 5.22 11.80
CA MET A 228 0.24 4.91 12.47
C MET A 228 0.32 5.50 13.89
N ASN A 229 -0.62 5.09 14.75
CA ASN A 229 -0.67 5.41 16.17
C ASN A 229 -1.05 4.14 16.98
N GLN A 230 -1.38 4.30 18.26
CA GLN A 230 -1.86 3.24 19.17
C GLN A 230 -3.32 3.50 19.59
N LEU A 231 -4.11 4.14 18.73
CA LEU A 231 -5.52 4.46 19.00
C LEU A 231 -6.34 3.18 19.13
N SER A 232 -7.33 3.20 20.01
CA SER A 232 -8.12 2.03 20.41
C SER A 232 -9.60 2.38 20.53
N GLY A 233 -10.44 1.40 20.87
CA GLY A 233 -11.89 1.59 20.92
C GLY A 233 -12.51 1.65 19.53
N PHE A 234 -13.70 2.25 19.43
CA PHE A 234 -14.50 2.27 18.20
C PHE A 234 -14.19 3.47 17.31
N ILE A 235 -14.47 3.36 16.02
CA ILE A 235 -14.62 4.52 15.14
C ILE A 235 -15.93 5.23 15.54
N PRO A 236 -15.91 6.51 15.96
CA PRO A 236 -17.13 7.23 16.34
C PRO A 236 -18.07 7.41 15.14
N GLN A 237 -19.36 7.15 15.34
CA GLN A 237 -20.37 7.36 14.29
C GLN A 237 -20.49 8.83 13.87
N GLU A 238 -20.13 9.75 14.78
CA GLU A 238 -20.13 11.20 14.60
C GLU A 238 -19.17 11.64 13.49
N LEU A 239 -18.14 10.85 13.16
CA LEU A 239 -17.29 11.12 11.99
C LEU A 239 -18.09 11.12 10.68
N GLY A 240 -19.23 10.43 10.63
CA GLY A 240 -20.16 10.47 9.49
C GLY A 240 -20.88 11.82 9.31
N MET A 241 -20.70 12.78 10.21
CA MET A 241 -21.25 14.15 10.11
C MET A 241 -20.33 15.11 9.34
N LEU A 242 -19.10 14.70 9.02
CA LEU A 242 -18.08 15.54 8.38
C LEU A 242 -18.31 15.67 6.87
N SER A 243 -19.35 16.41 6.47
CA SER A 243 -19.79 16.52 5.07
C SER A 243 -18.74 17.06 4.09
N SER A 244 -17.73 17.81 4.56
CA SER A 244 -16.62 18.29 3.75
C SER A 244 -15.44 17.32 3.62
N LEU A 245 -15.47 16.18 4.31
CA LEU A 245 -14.32 15.27 4.40
C LEU A 245 -14.03 14.61 3.05
N THR A 246 -12.79 14.76 2.59
CA THR A 246 -12.27 14.16 1.36
C THR A 246 -11.32 13.01 1.64
N ASN A 247 -10.55 13.07 2.75
CA ASN A 247 -9.54 12.06 3.07
C ASN A 247 -9.65 11.64 4.54
N LEU A 248 -9.87 10.34 4.76
CA LEU A 248 -9.92 9.73 6.08
C LEU A 248 -8.92 8.58 6.18
N ALA A 249 -7.89 8.74 7.01
CA ALA A 249 -6.88 7.71 7.24
C ALA A 249 -6.75 7.36 8.72
N LEU A 250 -7.23 6.17 9.09
CA LEU A 250 -7.20 5.62 10.45
C LEU A 250 -6.39 4.30 10.51
N SER A 251 -5.69 3.94 9.44
CA SER A 251 -4.95 2.69 9.31
C SER A 251 -3.81 2.54 10.33
N THR A 252 -3.37 1.30 10.57
CA THR A 252 -2.25 0.99 11.46
C THR A 252 -2.48 1.56 12.87
N ASN A 253 -3.55 1.09 13.50
CA ASN A 253 -3.95 1.41 14.88
C ASN A 253 -4.48 0.13 15.56
N ASN A 254 -5.03 0.26 16.77
CA ASN A 254 -5.66 -0.80 17.55
C ASN A 254 -7.19 -0.61 17.63
N LEU A 255 -7.81 -0.05 16.58
CA LEU A 255 -9.26 0.23 16.54
C LEU A 255 -10.05 -1.08 16.45
N THR A 256 -11.21 -1.12 17.11
CA THR A 256 -12.04 -2.30 17.33
C THR A 256 -13.50 -2.03 16.97
N GLY A 257 -14.33 -3.09 16.98
CA GLY A 257 -15.76 -3.01 16.70
C GLY A 257 -16.07 -2.77 15.23
N VAL A 258 -17.28 -2.30 14.93
CA VAL A 258 -17.78 -2.23 13.56
C VAL A 258 -17.37 -0.94 12.83
N ILE A 259 -17.30 -1.01 11.50
CA ILE A 259 -17.26 0.19 10.66
C ILE A 259 -18.64 0.87 10.74
N PRO A 260 -18.75 2.13 11.19
CA PRO A 260 -20.05 2.79 11.28
C PRO A 260 -20.70 3.01 9.91
N ALA A 261 -21.97 2.63 9.76
CA ALA A 261 -22.74 2.88 8.55
C ALA A 261 -22.85 4.38 8.20
N SER A 262 -22.76 5.25 9.22
CA SER A 262 -22.76 6.71 9.04
C SER A 262 -21.61 7.22 8.18
N LEU A 263 -20.51 6.47 8.03
CA LEU A 263 -19.44 6.84 7.09
C LEU A 263 -19.94 6.88 5.64
N GLY A 264 -21.03 6.19 5.30
CA GLY A 264 -21.68 6.28 3.99
C GLY A 264 -22.29 7.66 3.67
N ASN A 265 -22.43 8.55 4.66
CA ASN A 265 -22.92 9.92 4.45
C ASN A 265 -21.86 10.88 3.87
N LEU A 266 -20.59 10.47 3.82
CA LEU A 266 -19.46 11.32 3.45
C LEU A 266 -19.33 11.45 1.93
N SER A 267 -20.29 12.09 1.26
CA SER A 267 -20.39 12.13 -0.22
C SER A 267 -19.14 12.67 -0.96
N ASN A 268 -18.31 13.47 -0.28
CA ASN A 268 -17.07 14.05 -0.82
C ASN A 268 -15.83 13.17 -0.58
N LEU A 269 -15.97 12.05 0.12
CA LEU A 269 -14.84 11.19 0.49
C LEU A 269 -14.25 10.55 -0.76
N THR A 270 -12.95 10.77 -0.94
CA THR A 270 -12.15 10.21 -2.05
C THR A 270 -11.27 9.06 -1.56
N THR A 271 -10.75 9.13 -0.33
CA THR A 271 -9.90 8.09 0.23
C THR A 271 -10.37 7.65 1.62
N LEU A 272 -10.49 6.33 1.79
CA LEU A 272 -10.81 5.69 3.07
C LEU A 272 -9.80 4.58 3.38
N TYR A 273 -8.91 4.86 4.34
CA TYR A 273 -7.90 3.92 4.81
C TYR A 273 -8.21 3.46 6.24
N LEU A 274 -8.67 2.21 6.38
CA LEU A 274 -8.95 1.57 7.67
C LEU A 274 -8.12 0.30 7.90
N TYR A 275 -7.18 -0.01 7.01
CA TYR A 275 -6.38 -1.24 7.04
C TYR A 275 -5.48 -1.35 8.29
N MET A 276 -5.04 -2.57 8.63
CA MET A 276 -4.20 -2.86 9.80
C MET A 276 -4.82 -2.33 11.11
N ASN A 277 -6.01 -2.83 11.44
CA ASN A 277 -6.73 -2.60 12.69
C ASN A 277 -7.34 -3.93 13.18
N GLN A 278 -8.20 -3.87 14.21
CA GLN A 278 -8.98 -5.00 14.73
C GLN A 278 -10.49 -4.78 14.50
N LEU A 279 -10.86 -4.13 13.40
CA LEU A 279 -12.25 -3.88 13.04
C LEU A 279 -12.95 -5.22 12.74
N SER A 280 -14.23 -5.30 13.10
CA SER A 280 -15.04 -6.53 13.07
C SER A 280 -16.44 -6.25 12.52
N GLY A 281 -17.28 -7.28 12.44
CA GLY A 281 -18.61 -7.17 11.82
C GLY A 281 -18.54 -7.09 10.29
N SER A 282 -19.66 -6.75 9.66
CA SER A 282 -19.76 -6.67 8.20
C SER A 282 -19.32 -5.31 7.65
N ILE A 283 -18.85 -5.30 6.40
CA ILE A 283 -18.70 -4.06 5.63
C ILE A 283 -20.10 -3.44 5.44
N PRO A 284 -20.36 -2.19 5.87
CA PRO A 284 -21.67 -1.57 5.71
C PRO A 284 -22.01 -1.34 4.23
N GLN A 285 -23.24 -1.65 3.84
CA GLN A 285 -23.72 -1.43 2.47
C GLN A 285 -23.74 0.06 2.10
N GLU A 286 -23.88 0.93 3.10
CA GLU A 286 -23.92 2.39 2.99
C GLU A 286 -22.60 2.95 2.43
N LEU A 287 -21.48 2.23 2.55
CA LEU A 287 -20.23 2.62 1.88
C LEU A 287 -20.38 2.65 0.35
N GLY A 288 -21.34 1.91 -0.22
CA GLY A 288 -21.69 1.98 -1.64
C GLY A 288 -22.34 3.31 -2.07
N MET A 289 -22.63 4.23 -1.15
CA MET A 289 -23.15 5.57 -1.44
C MET A 289 -22.05 6.60 -1.72
N LEU A 290 -20.77 6.26 -1.50
CA LEU A 290 -19.63 7.16 -1.60
C LEU A 290 -19.17 7.36 -3.06
N SER A 291 -20.00 8.02 -3.87
CA SER A 291 -19.76 8.17 -5.32
C SER A 291 -18.43 8.84 -5.72
N SER A 292 -17.82 9.62 -4.81
CA SER A 292 -16.51 10.25 -5.03
C SER A 292 -15.31 9.36 -4.69
N LEU A 293 -15.54 8.18 -4.11
CA LEU A 293 -14.48 7.34 -3.56
C LEU A 293 -13.61 6.74 -4.67
N THR A 294 -12.30 6.95 -4.55
CA THR A 294 -11.28 6.40 -5.44
C THR A 294 -10.51 5.27 -4.78
N ILE A 295 -10.31 5.32 -3.47
CA ILE A 295 -9.56 4.28 -2.74
C ILE A 295 -10.33 3.83 -1.51
N LEU A 296 -10.58 2.52 -1.44
CA LEU A 296 -11.14 1.83 -0.28
C LEU A 296 -10.19 0.72 0.16
N ALA A 297 -9.49 0.92 1.28
CA ALA A 297 -8.60 -0.09 1.85
C ALA A 297 -9.03 -0.48 3.27
N LEU A 298 -9.53 -1.71 3.39
CA LEU A 298 -10.02 -2.32 4.63
C LEU A 298 -9.23 -3.58 5.02
N SER A 299 -8.09 -3.82 4.37
CA SER A 299 -7.29 -5.04 4.53
C SER A 299 -6.70 -5.22 5.93
N THR A 300 -6.32 -6.45 6.28
CA THR A 300 -5.72 -6.78 7.59
C THR A 300 -6.58 -6.29 8.75
N ASN A 301 -7.78 -6.87 8.84
CA ASN A 301 -8.76 -6.63 9.90
C ASN A 301 -9.46 -7.96 10.26
N ASN A 302 -10.46 -7.91 11.14
CA ASN A 302 -11.30 -9.05 11.51
C ASN A 302 -12.73 -8.91 10.92
N LEU A 303 -12.84 -8.32 9.71
CA LEU A 303 -14.14 -8.12 9.05
C LEU A 303 -14.73 -9.46 8.60
N THR A 304 -16.03 -9.59 8.77
CA THR A 304 -16.83 -10.80 8.48
C THR A 304 -17.98 -10.46 7.53
N GLY A 305 -18.85 -11.41 7.23
CA GLY A 305 -20.00 -11.18 6.35
C GLY A 305 -19.62 -11.24 4.87
N VAL A 306 -20.59 -10.88 4.03
CA VAL A 306 -20.41 -10.85 2.57
C VAL A 306 -19.87 -9.49 2.11
N ILE A 307 -19.21 -9.48 0.96
CA ILE A 307 -18.88 -8.23 0.27
C ILE A 307 -20.21 -7.62 -0.23
N PRO A 308 -20.58 -6.38 0.16
CA PRO A 308 -21.84 -5.78 -0.27
C PRO A 308 -21.85 -5.51 -1.78
N ALA A 309 -22.92 -5.92 -2.47
CA ALA A 309 -23.11 -5.63 -3.90
C ALA A 309 -23.14 -4.12 -4.20
N SER A 310 -23.56 -3.30 -3.22
CA SER A 310 -23.57 -1.83 -3.33
C SER A 310 -22.19 -1.22 -3.57
N LEU A 311 -21.09 -1.92 -3.24
CA LEU A 311 -19.75 -1.46 -3.59
C LEU A 311 -19.55 -1.36 -5.11
N GLY A 312 -20.33 -2.08 -5.92
CA GLY A 312 -20.35 -1.94 -7.37
C GLY A 312 -20.85 -0.58 -7.89
N ASN A 313 -21.46 0.25 -7.04
CA ASN A 313 -21.90 1.60 -7.41
C ASN A 313 -20.77 2.64 -7.42
N LEU A 314 -19.58 2.30 -6.93
CA LEU A 314 -18.45 3.22 -6.75
C LEU A 314 -17.68 3.43 -8.06
N SER A 315 -18.29 4.08 -9.05
CA SER A 315 -17.75 4.19 -10.42
C SER A 315 -16.34 4.82 -10.54
N ASN A 316 -15.93 5.60 -9.54
CA ASN A 316 -14.62 6.26 -9.49
C ASN A 316 -13.54 5.43 -8.77
N LEU A 317 -13.90 4.26 -8.23
CA LEU A 317 -13.00 3.43 -7.44
C LEU A 317 -11.89 2.86 -8.31
N THR A 318 -10.64 3.15 -7.93
CA THR A 318 -9.42 2.65 -8.58
C THR A 318 -8.79 1.52 -7.79
N ILE A 319 -8.87 1.57 -6.46
CA ILE A 319 -8.25 0.57 -5.57
C ILE A 319 -9.28 0.05 -4.58
N LEU A 320 -9.45 -1.28 -4.56
CA LEU A 320 -10.23 -2.00 -3.58
C LEU A 320 -9.39 -3.10 -2.91
N TYR A 321 -9.01 -2.86 -1.66
CA TYR A 321 -8.25 -3.81 -0.85
C TYR A 321 -9.09 -4.33 0.32
N LEU A 322 -9.45 -5.60 0.27
CA LEU A 322 -10.21 -6.31 1.31
C LEU A 322 -9.47 -7.55 1.85
N TYR A 323 -8.21 -7.74 1.47
CA TYR A 323 -7.45 -8.94 1.85
C TYR A 323 -7.20 -9.08 3.34
N ASP A 324 -6.86 -10.29 3.77
CA ASP A 324 -6.50 -10.59 5.15
C ASP A 324 -7.62 -10.19 6.13
N ASN A 325 -8.79 -10.81 5.89
CA ASN A 325 -10.02 -10.67 6.66
C ASN A 325 -10.72 -12.04 6.75
N GLN A 326 -11.95 -12.05 7.29
CA GLN A 326 -12.80 -13.24 7.43
C GLN A 326 -14.08 -13.13 6.57
N LEU A 327 -14.00 -12.44 5.43
CA LEU A 327 -15.13 -12.26 4.52
C LEU A 327 -15.51 -13.59 3.88
N PHE A 328 -16.81 -13.85 3.73
CA PHE A 328 -17.34 -15.09 3.16
C PHE A 328 -18.43 -14.83 2.11
N GLY A 329 -18.96 -15.90 1.53
CA GLY A 329 -19.93 -15.82 0.43
C GLY A 329 -19.24 -15.60 -0.93
N SER A 330 -20.02 -15.32 -1.96
CA SER A 330 -19.52 -15.11 -3.32
C SER A 330 -19.02 -13.69 -3.55
N ILE A 331 -18.07 -13.54 -4.47
CA ILE A 331 -17.71 -12.23 -5.02
C ILE A 331 -18.94 -11.66 -5.76
N PRO A 332 -19.45 -10.46 -5.44
CA PRO A 332 -20.59 -9.87 -6.13
C PRO A 332 -20.27 -9.57 -7.60
N GLN A 333 -21.20 -9.89 -8.50
CA GLN A 333 -21.04 -9.59 -9.93
C GLN A 333 -21.01 -8.09 -10.21
N GLU A 334 -21.61 -7.28 -9.33
CA GLU A 334 -21.69 -5.83 -9.41
C GLU A 334 -20.31 -5.17 -9.32
N LEU A 335 -19.30 -5.85 -8.74
CA LEU A 335 -17.91 -5.37 -8.79
C LEU A 335 -17.37 -5.25 -10.23
N GLY A 336 -17.95 -5.99 -11.19
CA GLY A 336 -17.66 -5.85 -12.61
C GLY A 336 -18.14 -4.55 -13.25
N MET A 337 -18.85 -3.68 -12.51
CA MET A 337 -19.29 -2.36 -12.96
C MET A 337 -18.24 -1.26 -12.68
N LEU A 338 -17.17 -1.57 -11.94
CA LEU A 338 -16.16 -0.61 -11.51
C LEU A 338 -15.14 -0.30 -12.61
N SER A 339 -15.56 0.37 -13.69
CA SER A 339 -14.74 0.60 -14.89
C SER A 339 -13.38 1.30 -14.66
N SER A 340 -13.24 2.05 -13.57
CA SER A 340 -12.01 2.74 -13.16
C SER A 340 -11.05 1.86 -12.34
N LEU A 341 -11.46 0.65 -11.95
CA LEU A 341 -10.71 -0.19 -11.02
C LEU A 341 -9.43 -0.68 -11.66
N THR A 342 -8.29 -0.38 -11.02
CA THR A 342 -6.95 -0.81 -11.42
C THR A 342 -6.46 -1.94 -10.56
N GLU A 343 -6.86 -1.99 -9.29
CA GLU A 343 -6.39 -2.99 -8.34
C GLU A 343 -7.54 -3.55 -7.49
N LEU A 344 -7.69 -4.87 -7.55
CA LEU A 344 -8.65 -5.63 -6.76
C LEU A 344 -7.92 -6.74 -5.99
N GLU A 345 -7.84 -6.58 -4.67
CA GLU A 345 -7.17 -7.55 -3.80
C GLU A 345 -8.14 -8.07 -2.74
N LEU A 346 -8.56 -9.33 -2.93
CA LEU A 346 -9.50 -10.06 -2.07
C LEU A 346 -8.84 -11.30 -1.43
N SER A 347 -7.51 -11.39 -1.49
CA SER A 347 -6.76 -12.56 -1.03
C SER A 347 -6.91 -12.81 0.46
N THR A 348 -6.61 -14.02 0.94
CA THR A 348 -6.60 -14.36 2.38
C THR A 348 -7.94 -14.03 3.05
N ASN A 349 -9.00 -14.65 2.55
CA ASN A 349 -10.37 -14.55 3.06
C ASN A 349 -11.05 -15.94 3.00
N ASN A 350 -12.34 -15.99 3.34
CA ASN A 350 -13.17 -17.20 3.28
C ASN A 350 -14.19 -17.14 2.13
N LEU A 351 -13.86 -16.47 1.02
CA LEU A 351 -14.77 -16.31 -0.12
C LEU A 351 -14.98 -17.65 -0.84
N THR A 352 -16.21 -17.89 -1.28
CA THR A 352 -16.69 -19.13 -1.90
C THR A 352 -17.35 -18.83 -3.26
N GLY A 353 -17.88 -19.84 -3.94
CA GLY A 353 -18.54 -19.66 -5.23
C GLY A 353 -17.56 -19.50 -6.39
N VAL A 354 -18.00 -18.92 -7.49
CA VAL A 354 -17.21 -18.75 -8.72
C VAL A 354 -16.69 -17.32 -8.84
N ILE A 355 -15.62 -17.14 -9.64
CA ILE A 355 -15.20 -15.80 -10.06
C ILE A 355 -16.23 -15.27 -11.06
N PRO A 356 -16.88 -14.11 -10.81
CA PRO A 356 -17.86 -13.56 -11.73
C PRO A 356 -17.24 -13.17 -13.08
N ALA A 357 -17.88 -13.59 -14.18
CA ALA A 357 -17.45 -13.22 -15.53
C ALA A 357 -17.46 -11.70 -15.77
N SER A 358 -18.31 -10.97 -15.04
CA SER A 358 -18.38 -9.50 -15.08
C SER A 358 -17.08 -8.82 -14.68
N LEU A 359 -16.19 -9.46 -13.90
CA LEU A 359 -14.86 -8.92 -13.62
C LEU A 359 -14.01 -8.78 -14.89
N GLY A 360 -14.31 -9.54 -15.95
CA GLY A 360 -13.66 -9.40 -17.25
C GLY A 360 -14.08 -8.13 -18.01
N ASN A 361 -15.08 -7.39 -17.54
CA ASN A 361 -15.44 -6.08 -18.10
C ASN A 361 -14.53 -4.95 -17.59
N LEU A 362 -13.69 -5.21 -16.60
CA LEU A 362 -12.84 -4.22 -15.95
C LEU A 362 -11.63 -3.90 -16.83
N SER A 363 -11.82 -3.04 -17.84
CA SER A 363 -10.79 -2.73 -18.84
C SER A 363 -9.54 -2.04 -18.28
N SER A 364 -9.60 -1.47 -17.07
CA SER A 364 -8.47 -0.80 -16.41
C SER A 364 -7.73 -1.69 -15.40
N LEU A 365 -8.22 -2.91 -15.16
CA LEU A 365 -7.73 -3.77 -14.08
C LEU A 365 -6.33 -4.31 -14.39
N ALA A 366 -5.34 -3.88 -13.60
CA ALA A 366 -3.95 -4.30 -13.72
C ALA A 366 -3.57 -5.43 -12.76
N THR A 367 -4.15 -5.41 -11.55
CA THR A 367 -3.83 -6.33 -10.46
C THR A 367 -5.10 -7.01 -9.95
N LEU A 368 -5.13 -8.34 -9.98
CA LEU A 368 -6.23 -9.15 -9.44
C LEU A 368 -5.70 -10.29 -8.58
N TYR A 369 -5.85 -10.17 -7.26
CA TYR A 369 -5.39 -11.17 -6.30
C TYR A 369 -6.58 -11.77 -5.55
N LEU A 370 -6.82 -13.06 -5.78
CA LEU A 370 -7.90 -13.85 -5.18
C LEU A 370 -7.40 -15.08 -4.43
N HIS A 371 -6.08 -15.27 -4.33
CA HIS A 371 -5.47 -16.43 -3.67
C HIS A 371 -5.82 -16.54 -2.18
N THR A 372 -5.63 -17.71 -1.59
CA THR A 372 -5.97 -17.98 -0.18
C THR A 372 -7.45 -17.68 0.11
N ASN A 373 -8.33 -18.27 -0.69
CA ASN A 373 -9.79 -18.28 -0.56
C ASN A 373 -10.33 -19.69 -0.89
N GLN A 374 -11.64 -19.88 -0.74
CA GLN A 374 -12.38 -21.11 -1.08
C GLN A 374 -13.16 -20.99 -2.40
N LEU A 375 -12.72 -20.10 -3.31
CA LEU A 375 -13.30 -19.94 -4.64
C LEU A 375 -13.17 -21.24 -5.44
N SER A 376 -14.11 -21.50 -6.34
CA SER A 376 -14.22 -22.72 -7.13
C SER A 376 -14.70 -22.41 -8.56
N GLY A 377 -14.87 -23.44 -9.38
CA GLY A 377 -15.37 -23.29 -10.75
C GLY A 377 -14.26 -22.97 -11.75
N PHE A 378 -14.55 -22.13 -12.73
CA PHE A 378 -13.66 -21.84 -13.86
C PHE A 378 -13.12 -20.42 -13.79
N ILE A 379 -11.92 -20.22 -14.33
CA ILE A 379 -11.44 -18.86 -14.64
C ILE A 379 -12.29 -18.33 -15.81
N PRO A 380 -12.93 -17.16 -15.67
CA PRO A 380 -13.74 -16.57 -16.75
C PRO A 380 -12.91 -16.36 -18.02
N GLN A 381 -13.48 -16.72 -19.18
CA GLN A 381 -12.80 -16.55 -20.48
C GLN A 381 -12.59 -15.07 -20.82
N GLU A 382 -13.44 -14.21 -20.27
CA GLU A 382 -13.40 -12.76 -20.38
C GLU A 382 -12.06 -12.18 -19.88
N PHE A 383 -11.36 -12.85 -18.94
CA PHE A 383 -10.03 -12.43 -18.50
C PHE A 383 -8.97 -12.54 -19.59
N GLY A 384 -9.15 -13.41 -20.58
CA GLY A 384 -8.28 -13.48 -21.75
C GLY A 384 -8.42 -12.28 -22.70
N ILE A 385 -9.45 -11.46 -22.52
CA ILE A 385 -9.75 -10.27 -23.33
C ILE A 385 -9.26 -8.98 -22.63
N VAL A 386 -9.08 -9.02 -21.30
CA VAL A 386 -8.59 -7.87 -20.51
C VAL A 386 -7.11 -7.66 -20.78
N SER A 387 -6.79 -6.78 -21.73
CA SER A 387 -5.41 -6.48 -22.14
C SER A 387 -4.57 -5.74 -21.09
N SER A 388 -5.20 -5.21 -20.04
CA SER A 388 -4.56 -4.46 -18.96
C SER A 388 -4.09 -5.33 -17.79
N LEU A 389 -4.60 -6.56 -17.65
CA LEU A 389 -4.28 -7.42 -16.52
C LEU A 389 -2.83 -7.90 -16.62
N SER A 390 -2.00 -7.42 -15.69
CA SER A 390 -0.55 -7.69 -15.67
C SER A 390 -0.15 -8.64 -14.54
N ASP A 391 -0.90 -8.65 -13.44
CA ASP A 391 -0.63 -9.52 -12.30
C ASP A 391 -1.92 -10.18 -11.81
N LEU A 392 -1.98 -11.51 -11.95
CA LEU A 392 -3.12 -12.34 -11.58
C LEU A 392 -2.65 -13.45 -10.62
N LYS A 393 -3.16 -13.44 -9.39
CA LYS A 393 -2.87 -14.48 -8.39
C LYS A 393 -4.15 -15.17 -7.94
N LEU A 394 -4.27 -16.47 -8.24
CA LEU A 394 -5.41 -17.32 -7.88
C LEU A 394 -4.96 -18.47 -6.98
N SER A 395 -5.89 -19.03 -6.18
CA SER A 395 -5.64 -20.27 -5.43
C SER A 395 -5.60 -21.47 -6.39
N PHE A 396 -4.50 -22.20 -6.47
CA PHE A 396 -4.32 -23.29 -7.44
C PHE A 396 -5.19 -24.54 -7.21
N TYR A 397 -5.75 -24.74 -6.01
CA TYR A 397 -6.32 -26.03 -5.60
C TYR A 397 -7.82 -26.23 -5.91
N ASN A 398 -8.56 -25.20 -6.33
CA ASN A 398 -10.03 -25.28 -6.43
C ASN A 398 -10.63 -24.96 -7.81
N PHE A 399 -9.82 -24.59 -8.82
CA PHE A 399 -10.34 -24.26 -10.15
C PHE A 399 -10.26 -25.48 -11.09
N ILE A 400 -11.39 -25.81 -11.72
CA ILE A 400 -11.49 -26.82 -12.78
C ILE A 400 -11.22 -26.10 -14.11
N ALA A 401 -10.44 -26.68 -15.01
CA ALA A 401 -10.28 -26.15 -16.38
C ALA A 401 -11.34 -26.79 -17.30
N ARG A 402 -12.11 -26.00 -18.07
CA ARG A 402 -13.04 -26.52 -19.09
C ARG A 402 -12.42 -26.44 -20.48
N ILE A 403 -12.25 -27.58 -21.11
CA ILE A 403 -11.99 -27.68 -22.55
C ILE A 403 -13.32 -27.46 -23.29
N ARG A 404 -13.41 -26.41 -24.11
CA ARG A 404 -14.31 -26.40 -25.26
C ARG A 404 -13.66 -25.62 -26.40
N SER A 405 -13.28 -26.35 -27.44
CA SER A 405 -12.79 -25.81 -28.71
C SER A 405 -13.90 -25.02 -29.40
N SER A 406 -13.64 -23.74 -29.67
CA SER A 406 -14.23 -23.03 -30.81
C SER A 406 -13.09 -22.52 -31.67
N GLU A 407 -13.10 -22.99 -32.91
CA GLU A 407 -12.14 -22.66 -33.97
C GLU A 407 -12.02 -21.14 -34.12
N THR A 408 -10.95 -20.55 -33.57
CA THR A 408 -10.32 -19.26 -33.92
C THR A 408 -9.57 -18.66 -32.72
N SER A 409 -8.60 -19.37 -32.16
CA SER A 409 -7.50 -18.71 -31.44
C SER A 409 -6.23 -19.56 -31.49
N TYR A 410 -5.12 -18.94 -31.89
CA TYR A 410 -3.82 -19.60 -32.06
C TYR A 410 -3.06 -19.74 -30.73
N TRP A 411 -3.72 -20.22 -29.68
CA TRP A 411 -3.08 -20.56 -28.40
C TRP A 411 -3.64 -21.86 -27.85
N THR A 412 -2.76 -22.82 -27.56
CA THR A 412 -3.12 -24.05 -26.85
C THR A 412 -3.12 -23.76 -25.36
N SER A 413 -4.29 -23.78 -24.72
CA SER A 413 -4.44 -23.81 -23.27
C SER A 413 -3.66 -24.98 -22.67
N PHE A 414 -2.98 -24.79 -21.53
CA PHE A 414 -2.34 -25.88 -20.77
C PHE A 414 -3.39 -26.95 -20.41
N ALA A 415 -3.27 -28.13 -21.01
CA ALA A 415 -4.16 -29.26 -20.80
C ALA A 415 -3.44 -30.32 -19.95
N GLY A 416 -3.51 -30.18 -18.63
CA GLY A 416 -2.88 -31.13 -17.70
C GLY A 416 -3.47 -31.06 -16.30
N THR A 417 -3.53 -32.21 -15.62
CA THR A 417 -3.90 -32.27 -14.20
C THR A 417 -2.69 -31.89 -13.35
N PHE A 418 -2.85 -30.90 -12.46
CA PHE A 418 -1.78 -30.47 -11.54
C PHE A 418 -1.31 -31.65 -10.67
N GLY A 419 0.01 -31.81 -10.54
CA GLY A 419 0.64 -32.97 -9.89
C GLY A 419 0.99 -34.11 -10.85
N TYR A 420 0.33 -34.18 -12.01
CA TYR A 420 0.54 -35.21 -13.03
C TYR A 420 1.21 -34.67 -14.30
N ALA A 421 1.03 -33.39 -14.60
CA ALA A 421 1.61 -32.78 -15.77
C ALA A 421 3.14 -32.67 -15.69
N ALA A 422 3.80 -32.84 -16.84
CA ALA A 422 5.24 -32.70 -16.94
C ALA A 422 5.71 -31.27 -16.61
N PRO A 423 6.83 -31.10 -15.88
CA PRO A 423 7.32 -29.78 -15.49
C PRO A 423 7.55 -28.86 -16.68
N GLU A 424 8.09 -29.37 -17.79
CA GLU A 424 8.34 -28.56 -18.98
C GLU A 424 7.05 -28.04 -19.62
N HIS A 425 5.95 -28.81 -19.60
CA HIS A 425 4.67 -28.37 -20.12
C HIS A 425 4.13 -27.16 -19.33
N ALA A 426 4.40 -27.12 -18.02
CA ALA A 426 3.96 -26.02 -17.16
C ALA A 426 4.71 -24.71 -17.43
N TYR A 427 5.97 -24.77 -17.90
CA TYR A 427 6.79 -23.57 -18.16
C TYR A 427 6.84 -23.16 -19.64
N THR A 428 6.77 -24.11 -20.56
CA THR A 428 6.89 -23.84 -22.02
C THR A 428 5.54 -23.75 -22.72
N MET A 429 4.46 -24.29 -22.13
CA MET A 429 3.15 -24.46 -22.77
C MET A 429 3.18 -25.27 -24.08
N GLU A 430 4.30 -25.96 -24.36
CA GLU A 430 4.44 -26.84 -25.51
C GLU A 430 4.01 -28.26 -25.13
N VAL A 431 2.94 -28.73 -25.76
CA VAL A 431 2.50 -30.13 -25.62
C VAL A 431 3.42 -31.02 -26.46
N SER A 432 3.99 -32.04 -25.84
CA SER A 432 4.76 -33.09 -26.53
C SER A 432 4.33 -34.47 -26.06
N GLU A 433 4.61 -35.50 -26.87
CA GLU A 433 4.43 -36.91 -26.49
C GLU A 433 5.16 -37.28 -25.19
N LYS A 434 6.20 -36.52 -24.81
CA LYS A 434 6.97 -36.73 -23.57
C LYS A 434 6.22 -36.24 -22.32
N CYS A 435 5.24 -35.36 -22.49
CA CYS A 435 4.37 -34.89 -21.41
C CYS A 435 3.39 -35.99 -20.98
N ASP A 436 2.85 -36.74 -21.95
CA ASP A 436 1.98 -37.89 -21.71
C ASP A 436 2.75 -39.02 -21.04
N VAL A 437 4.00 -39.26 -21.46
CA VAL A 437 4.89 -40.26 -20.84
C VAL A 437 5.13 -39.94 -19.36
N TYR A 438 5.39 -38.67 -19.03
CA TYR A 438 5.58 -38.26 -17.63
C TYR A 438 4.31 -38.46 -16.80
N SER A 439 3.16 -38.05 -17.33
CA SER A 439 1.85 -38.22 -16.68
C SER A 439 1.56 -39.69 -16.40
N PHE A 440 1.88 -40.58 -17.34
CA PHE A 440 1.82 -42.03 -17.15
C PHE A 440 2.72 -42.51 -16.00
N GLY A 441 3.94 -41.97 -15.90
CA GLY A 441 4.87 -42.27 -14.81
C GLY A 441 4.31 -41.92 -13.43
N VAL A 442 3.70 -40.73 -13.28
CA VAL A 442 3.08 -40.28 -12.02
C VAL A 442 1.94 -41.22 -11.62
N VAL A 443 1.01 -41.49 -12.54
CA VAL A 443 -0.13 -42.38 -12.27
C VAL A 443 0.34 -43.80 -11.93
N THR A 444 1.36 -44.30 -12.63
CA THR A 444 1.89 -45.65 -12.38
C THR A 444 2.52 -45.76 -10.99
N LEU A 445 3.28 -44.75 -10.55
CA LEU A 445 3.79 -44.73 -9.17
C LEU A 445 2.67 -44.58 -8.14
N GLU A 446 1.68 -43.73 -8.41
CA GLU A 446 0.53 -43.56 -7.52
C GLU A 446 -0.21 -44.88 -7.28
N VAL A 447 -0.41 -45.68 -8.33
CA VAL A 447 -1.02 -47.02 -8.24
C VAL A 447 -0.17 -47.96 -7.39
N ILE A 448 1.15 -47.93 -7.53
CA ILE A 448 2.08 -48.80 -6.77
C ILE A 448 2.13 -48.37 -5.29
N MET A 449 2.08 -47.07 -5.02
CA MET A 449 2.23 -46.49 -3.69
C MET A 449 0.93 -46.40 -2.90
N GLY A 450 -0.24 -46.46 -3.58
CA GLY A 450 -1.55 -46.26 -2.99
C GLY A 450 -1.83 -44.82 -2.55
N LYS A 451 -0.94 -43.88 -2.89
CA LYS A 451 -0.98 -42.44 -2.59
C LYS A 451 -0.18 -41.66 -3.64
N HIS A 452 -0.47 -40.38 -3.79
CA HIS A 452 0.20 -39.52 -4.77
C HIS A 452 1.73 -39.44 -4.52
N PRO A 453 2.59 -39.63 -5.54
CA PRO A 453 4.06 -39.73 -5.38
C PRO A 453 4.78 -38.37 -5.23
N GLY A 454 4.06 -37.30 -4.87
CA GLY A 454 4.57 -35.92 -4.92
C GLY A 454 5.84 -35.68 -4.09
N ASP A 455 5.89 -36.19 -2.87
CA ASP A 455 7.04 -36.09 -1.97
C ASP A 455 8.26 -36.88 -2.48
N LEU A 456 8.01 -37.98 -3.17
CA LEU A 456 9.07 -38.80 -3.76
C LEU A 456 9.66 -38.11 -5.00
N ILE A 457 8.80 -37.55 -5.85
CA ILE A 457 9.19 -36.81 -7.06
C ILE A 457 9.97 -35.54 -6.70
N SER A 458 9.53 -34.79 -5.68
CA SER A 458 10.23 -33.58 -5.22
C SER A 458 11.64 -33.90 -4.68
N SER A 459 11.80 -35.05 -4.02
CA SER A 459 13.12 -35.53 -3.57
C SER A 459 14.08 -35.80 -4.73
N PHE A 460 13.60 -36.37 -5.85
CA PHE A 460 14.40 -36.63 -7.05
C PHE A 460 14.77 -35.36 -7.83
N LEU A 461 13.93 -34.32 -7.78
CA LEU A 461 14.14 -33.06 -8.50
C LEU A 461 15.11 -32.11 -7.80
N SER A 462 15.33 -32.28 -6.49
CA SER A 462 16.29 -31.47 -5.73
C SER A 462 17.73 -31.89 -6.04
N SER A 463 18.51 -31.00 -6.67
CA SER A 463 19.90 -31.24 -7.10
C SER A 463 20.93 -31.33 -5.94
N SER A 464 20.49 -31.65 -4.73
CA SER A 464 21.31 -31.90 -3.55
C SER A 464 20.98 -33.26 -2.94
N PHE A 465 21.15 -34.31 -3.75
CA PHE A 465 21.25 -35.69 -3.27
C PHE A 465 22.57 -35.86 -2.50
N THR A 466 22.57 -35.40 -1.25
CA THR A 466 23.63 -35.68 -0.28
C THR A 466 23.50 -37.12 0.23
N SER A 467 24.62 -37.72 0.60
CA SER A 467 24.89 -39.15 0.78
C SER A 467 24.14 -39.88 1.92
N SER A 468 23.04 -39.33 2.45
CA SER A 468 22.28 -39.93 3.57
C SER A 468 20.90 -40.48 3.20
N SER A 469 20.43 -40.27 1.96
CA SER A 469 19.12 -40.76 1.46
C SER A 469 19.24 -42.04 0.61
N HIS A 470 20.33 -42.79 0.76
CA HIS A 470 20.74 -43.82 -0.23
C HIS A 470 19.92 -45.11 -0.26
N ASP A 471 19.02 -45.36 0.70
CA ASP A 471 18.44 -46.71 0.86
C ASP A 471 16.92 -46.71 1.06
N VAL A 472 16.16 -45.91 0.29
CA VAL A 472 14.71 -46.13 0.23
C VAL A 472 14.46 -47.43 -0.53
N LEU A 473 14.03 -48.46 0.21
CA LEU A 473 13.69 -49.75 -0.35
C LEU A 473 12.37 -49.64 -1.11
N LEU A 474 12.28 -50.36 -2.24
CA LEU A 474 11.06 -50.40 -3.02
C LEU A 474 9.88 -50.92 -2.18
N GLU A 475 10.11 -51.82 -1.23
CA GLU A 475 9.07 -52.37 -0.36
C GLU A 475 8.42 -51.33 0.56
N ASP A 476 9.18 -50.33 1.02
CA ASP A 476 8.68 -49.24 1.87
C ASP A 476 7.80 -48.26 1.08
N VAL A 477 7.97 -48.25 -0.24
CA VAL A 477 7.27 -47.37 -1.18
C VAL A 477 5.94 -47.98 -1.60
N LEU A 478 5.81 -49.31 -1.57
CA LEU A 478 4.57 -49.99 -1.93
C LEU A 478 3.40 -49.61 -1.01
N ASP A 479 2.19 -49.72 -1.55
CA ASP A 479 0.96 -49.53 -0.78
C ASP A 479 0.91 -50.49 0.42
N GLN A 480 1.13 -49.93 1.62
CA GLN A 480 1.17 -50.66 2.88
C GLN A 480 -0.19 -51.28 3.27
N ARG A 481 -1.27 -50.94 2.55
CA ARG A 481 -2.59 -51.59 2.73
C ARG A 481 -2.66 -52.96 2.07
N LEU A 482 -1.71 -53.29 1.18
CA LEU A 482 -1.67 -54.54 0.45
C LEU A 482 -0.62 -55.48 1.05
N ALA A 483 -0.86 -56.79 0.96
CA ALA A 483 0.14 -57.78 1.36
C ALA A 483 1.35 -57.74 0.42
N LEU A 484 2.55 -57.96 0.97
CA LEU A 484 3.79 -58.02 0.20
C LEU A 484 3.67 -59.03 -0.96
N PRO A 485 4.08 -58.65 -2.19
CA PRO A 485 3.86 -59.47 -3.35
C PRO A 485 4.71 -60.75 -3.32
N THR A 486 4.12 -61.86 -3.77
CA THR A 486 4.85 -63.13 -3.95
C THR A 486 5.90 -63.00 -5.04
N ARG A 487 6.92 -63.88 -5.05
CA ARG A 487 8.11 -63.79 -5.94
C ARG A 487 7.78 -63.45 -7.41
N GLN A 488 6.76 -64.09 -8.00
CA GLN A 488 6.35 -63.85 -9.40
C GLN A 488 5.68 -62.48 -9.61
N ILE A 489 4.98 -61.96 -8.60
CA ILE A 489 4.34 -60.63 -8.65
C ILE A 489 5.37 -59.56 -8.35
N ALA A 490 6.31 -59.81 -7.43
CA ALA A 490 7.39 -58.90 -7.08
C ALA A 490 8.25 -58.54 -8.29
N GLU A 491 8.60 -59.52 -9.13
CA GLU A 491 9.34 -59.27 -10.39
C GLU A 491 8.59 -58.32 -11.34
N LYS A 492 7.25 -58.41 -11.39
CA LYS A 492 6.41 -57.52 -12.19
C LYS A 492 6.34 -56.12 -11.58
N VAL A 493 6.19 -56.01 -10.27
CA VAL A 493 6.17 -54.73 -9.55
C VAL A 493 7.48 -53.98 -9.74
N VAL A 494 8.63 -54.67 -9.65
CA VAL A 494 9.95 -54.08 -9.91
C VAL A 494 10.07 -53.55 -11.34
N LEU A 495 9.61 -54.31 -12.34
CA LEU A 495 9.63 -53.89 -13.74
C LEU A 495 8.76 -52.64 -13.97
N VAL A 496 7.54 -52.62 -13.41
CA VAL A 496 6.61 -51.49 -13.56
C VAL A 496 7.16 -50.25 -12.83
N ALA A 497 7.72 -50.40 -11.62
CA ALA A 497 8.36 -49.31 -10.88
C ALA A 497 9.54 -48.72 -11.66
N LYS A 498 10.39 -49.58 -12.26
CA LYS A 498 11.49 -49.13 -13.12
C LYS A 498 11.01 -48.32 -14.32
N ILE A 499 9.97 -48.78 -15.01
CA ILE A 499 9.39 -48.07 -16.15
C ILE A 499 8.81 -46.72 -15.71
N ALA A 500 8.09 -46.68 -14.59
CA ALA A 500 7.51 -45.46 -14.05
C ALA A 500 8.57 -44.41 -13.71
N LEU A 501 9.67 -44.82 -13.07
CA LEU A 501 10.79 -43.92 -12.75
C LEU A 501 11.49 -43.40 -14.02
N ALA A 502 11.68 -44.24 -15.03
CA ALA A 502 12.24 -43.82 -16.32
C ALA A 502 11.35 -42.79 -17.04
N CYS A 503 10.03 -42.88 -16.88
CA CYS A 503 9.07 -41.91 -17.40
C CYS A 503 9.13 -40.55 -16.68
N LEU A 504 9.62 -40.50 -15.44
CA LEU A 504 9.72 -39.29 -14.62
C LEU A 504 11.06 -38.56 -14.74
N HIS A 505 11.89 -38.96 -15.71
CA HIS A 505 13.20 -38.35 -15.92
C HIS A 505 13.08 -36.82 -16.16
N THR A 506 13.96 -36.04 -15.53
CA THR A 506 13.90 -34.57 -15.55
C THR A 506 14.13 -34.00 -16.95
N ASN A 507 15.07 -34.58 -17.71
CA ASN A 507 15.25 -34.31 -19.14
C ASN A 507 14.18 -35.04 -19.98
N PRO A 508 13.30 -34.34 -20.72
CA PRO A 508 12.26 -34.96 -21.55
C PRO A 508 12.80 -35.87 -22.65
N GLN A 509 13.99 -35.60 -23.18
CA GLN A 509 14.61 -36.41 -24.23
C GLN A 509 15.11 -37.77 -23.74
N SER A 510 15.40 -37.89 -22.45
CA SER A 510 15.82 -39.14 -21.80
C SER A 510 14.63 -40.03 -21.44
N ARG A 511 13.39 -39.51 -21.45
CA ARG A 511 12.20 -40.31 -21.20
C ARG A 511 11.95 -41.27 -22.37
N PRO A 512 11.46 -42.50 -22.12
CA PRO A 512 11.08 -43.41 -23.19
C PRO A 512 9.93 -42.86 -24.04
N THR A 513 9.64 -43.47 -25.18
CA THR A 513 8.37 -43.24 -25.90
C THR A 513 7.28 -44.15 -25.34
N MET A 514 6.00 -43.78 -25.48
CA MET A 514 4.89 -44.65 -25.07
C MET A 514 4.90 -46.00 -25.78
N GLN A 515 5.40 -46.05 -27.03
CA GLN A 515 5.61 -47.32 -27.75
C GLN A 515 6.66 -48.20 -27.05
N HIS A 516 7.76 -47.63 -26.57
CA HIS A 516 8.79 -48.36 -25.83
C HIS A 516 8.28 -48.83 -24.46
N VAL A 517 7.51 -47.98 -23.75
CA VAL A 517 6.82 -48.34 -22.51
C VAL A 517 5.89 -49.53 -22.74
N TYR A 518 5.04 -49.46 -23.76
CA TYR A 518 4.12 -50.55 -24.13
C TYR A 518 4.86 -51.85 -24.48
N GLN A 519 5.95 -51.77 -25.25
CA GLN A 519 6.76 -52.95 -25.60
C GLN A 519 7.39 -53.61 -24.36
N LYS A 520 7.90 -52.81 -23.41
CA LYS A 520 8.47 -53.32 -22.15
C LYS A 520 7.40 -53.93 -21.23
N LEU A 521 6.21 -53.36 -21.18
CA LEU A 521 5.08 -53.91 -20.41
C LEU A 521 4.50 -55.17 -21.06
N SER A 522 4.54 -55.29 -22.39
CA SER A 522 3.99 -56.42 -23.13
C SER A 522 4.93 -57.64 -23.12
N ASN A 523 6.25 -57.39 -23.19
CA ASN A 523 7.27 -58.42 -23.14
C ASN A 523 7.79 -58.58 -21.70
N TRP A 524 7.05 -59.34 -20.88
CA TRP A 524 7.37 -59.64 -19.48
C TRP A 524 8.64 -60.50 -19.31
N LYS A 525 9.81 -59.97 -19.67
CA LYS A 525 11.11 -60.54 -19.34
C LYS A 525 11.75 -59.68 -18.25
N SER A 526 11.56 -60.06 -16.99
CA SER A 526 12.25 -59.40 -15.89
C SER A 526 13.72 -59.84 -15.85
N PRO A 527 14.69 -58.91 -15.82
CA PRO A 527 16.09 -59.25 -15.61
C PRO A 527 16.46 -59.42 -14.12
N PHE A 528 15.52 -59.18 -13.19
CA PHE A 528 15.83 -59.09 -11.77
C PHE A 528 15.65 -60.43 -11.04
N THR A 529 16.74 -60.93 -10.47
CA THR A 529 16.79 -62.14 -9.64
C THR A 529 16.91 -61.85 -8.14
N LYS A 530 16.96 -60.58 -7.73
CA LYS A 530 17.10 -60.14 -6.34
C LYS A 530 15.76 -60.15 -5.58
N PRO A 531 15.75 -60.44 -4.25
CA PRO A 531 14.56 -60.28 -3.41
C PRO A 531 14.11 -58.82 -3.31
N LEU A 532 12.79 -58.59 -3.27
CA LEU A 532 12.18 -57.25 -3.25
C LEU A 532 12.72 -56.34 -2.13
N GLY A 533 12.87 -56.87 -0.91
CA GLY A 533 13.38 -56.13 0.25
C GLY A 533 14.88 -55.81 0.22
N THR A 534 15.54 -56.02 -0.92
CA THR A 534 16.94 -55.61 -1.14
C THR A 534 17.10 -54.63 -2.28
N ILE A 535 16.01 -54.27 -2.96
CA ILE A 535 16.02 -53.40 -4.14
C ILE A 535 15.73 -51.97 -3.68
N THR A 536 16.69 -51.08 -3.90
CA THR A 536 16.49 -49.65 -3.65
C THR A 536 15.95 -48.95 -4.89
N LEU A 537 15.25 -47.83 -4.72
CA LEU A 537 14.76 -47.03 -5.85
C LEU A 537 15.90 -46.53 -6.76
N ARG A 538 17.11 -46.34 -6.22
CA ARG A 538 18.28 -45.92 -6.98
C ARG A 538 18.75 -46.97 -7.98
N GLU A 539 18.76 -48.25 -7.57
CA GLU A 539 19.10 -49.36 -8.49
C GLU A 539 18.16 -49.43 -9.71
N LEU A 540 16.96 -48.83 -9.60
CA LEU A 540 15.99 -48.76 -10.70
C LEU A 540 16.20 -47.53 -11.60
N ILE A 541 16.88 -46.49 -11.13
CA ILE A 541 17.13 -45.23 -11.84
C ILE A 541 18.45 -45.27 -12.64
N ASP A 542 19.50 -45.91 -12.10
CA ASP A 542 20.88 -45.88 -12.65
C ASP A 542 21.17 -46.88 -13.81
N LEU A 543 20.15 -47.44 -14.50
CA LEU A 543 20.31 -48.50 -15.53
C LEU A 543 19.46 -48.34 -16.80
#